data_AF-A0A955B0Q2-F1
#
_entry.id   AF-A0A955B0Q2-F1
#
_cell.length_a   1.000
_cell.length_b   1.000
_cell.length_c   1.000
_cell.angle_alpha   90.00
_cell.angle_beta   90.00
_cell.angle_gamma   90.00
#
_symmetry.space_group_name_H-M   'P 1'
#
loop_
_entity.id
_entity.type
_entity.pdbx_description
1 polymer ?
#
loop_
_entity_poly.entity_id
_entity_poly.type
_entity_poly.pdbx_seq_one_letter_code
_entity_poly.pdbx_strand_id
1 'polypeptide(L)' 'MFLLDVNVWLALVFQRHLHHQLASDWFSLQPDNSCCFCRFTQIGFLRLATTLQAMKADVLKLPE' A
#
# COMPACT_ATOMS: atom_id res chain seq x y z
N MET A 1 -12.91 13.17 -1.14
CA MET A 1 -11.45 13.07 -1.16
C MET A 1 -11.00 12.40 0.12
N PHE A 2 -10.43 11.20 0.02
CA PHE A 2 -9.90 10.41 1.12
C PHE A 2 -8.38 10.46 1.06
N LEU A 3 -7.77 10.93 2.14
CA LEU A 3 -6.34 10.84 2.33
C LEU A 3 -6.03 9.54 3.08
N LEU A 4 -5.59 8.52 2.36
CA LEU A 4 -5.41 7.19 2.94
C LEU A 4 -4.11 7.11 3.74
N ASP A 5 -4.15 6.40 4.85
CA ASP A 5 -2.95 6.14 5.64
C ASP A 5 -2.02 5.12 4.94
N VAL A 6 -0.80 5.01 5.44
CA VAL A 6 0.22 4.13 4.86
C VAL A 6 -0.22 2.66 4.86
N ASN A 7 -0.91 2.19 5.89
CA ASN A 7 -1.34 0.80 6.00
C ASN A 7 -2.46 0.47 5.02
N VAL A 8 -3.37 1.40 4.71
CA VAL A 8 -4.34 1.19 3.63
C VAL A 8 -3.62 1.08 2.28
N TRP A 9 -2.63 1.91 1.98
CA TRP A 9 -1.83 1.77 0.75
C TRP A 9 -1.08 0.43 0.69
N LEU A 10 -0.48 0.01 1.80
CA LEU A 10 0.18 -1.30 1.89
C LEU A 10 -0.82 -2.45 1.70
N ALA A 11 -2.01 -2.34 2.33
CA ALA A 11 -3.07 -3.33 2.19
C ALA A 11 -3.54 -3.45 0.73
N LEU A 12 -3.67 -2.34 0.01
CA LEU A 12 -4.08 -2.35 -1.40
C LEU A 12 -3.04 -3.00 -2.31
N VAL A 13 -1.75 -2.77 -2.07
CA VAL A 13 -0.67 -3.23 -2.96
C VAL A 13 -0.21 -4.65 -2.65
N PHE A 14 -0.13 -5.03 -1.38
CA PHE A 14 0.49 -6.30 -0.96
C PHE A 14 -0.57 -7.32 -0.52
N GLN A 15 -0.77 -8.37 -1.33
CA GLN A 15 -1.77 -9.42 -1.08
C GLN A 15 -1.61 -10.14 0.26
N ARG A 16 -0.39 -10.24 0.78
CA ARG A 16 -0.12 -10.87 2.09
C ARG A 16 -0.59 -10.03 3.27
N HIS A 17 -0.88 -8.73 3.07
CA HIS A 17 -1.36 -7.89 4.15
C HIS A 17 -2.72 -8.41 4.65
N LEU A 18 -2.88 -8.57 5.97
CA LEU A 18 -4.08 -9.15 6.58
C LEU A 18 -5.39 -8.49 6.09
N HIS A 19 -5.32 -7.19 5.81
CA HIS A 19 -6.46 -6.40 5.36
C HIS A 19 -6.55 -6.23 3.83
N HIS A 20 -5.81 -7.00 3.03
CA HIS A 20 -5.79 -6.83 1.58
C HIS A 20 -7.20 -6.92 0.96
N GLN A 21 -7.95 -7.97 1.30
CA GLN A 21 -9.30 -8.15 0.76
C GLN A 21 -10.22 -6.98 1.17
N LEU A 22 -10.23 -6.63 2.46
CA LEU A 22 -11.06 -5.54 2.98
C LEU A 22 -10.74 -4.19 2.32
N ALA A 23 -9.44 -3.89 2.16
CA ALA A 23 -9.00 -2.65 1.55
C ALA A 23 -9.36 -2.60 0.06
N SER A 24 -9.13 -3.69 -0.68
CA SER A 24 -9.48 -3.81 -2.10
C SER A 24 -10.98 -3.68 -2.35
N ASP A 25 -11.80 -4.37 -1.55
CA ASP A 25 -13.27 -4.28 -1.63
C ASP A 25 -13.73 -2.84 -1.38
N TRP A 26 -13.22 -2.20 -0.32
CA TRP A 26 -13.53 -0.81 -0.03
C TRP A 26 -13.08 0.14 -1.15
N PHE A 27 -11.85 -0.02 -1.67
CA PHE A 27 -11.29 0.84 -2.70
C PHE A 27 -12.05 0.73 -4.03
N SER A 28 -12.55 -0.46 -4.37
CA SER A 28 -13.34 -0.71 -5.59
C SER A 28 -14.66 0.07 -5.63
N LEU A 29 -15.16 0.48 -4.47
CA LEU A 29 -16.40 1.26 -4.32
C LEU A 29 -16.17 2.77 -4.35
N GLN A 30 -14.91 3.23 -4.38
CA GLN A 30 -14.60 4.65 -4.32
C GLN A 30 -14.66 5.29 -5.71
N PRO A 31 -15.17 6.53 -5.82
CA PRO A 31 -15.14 7.25 -7.09
C PRO A 31 -13.72 7.45 -7.60
N ASP A 32 -13.57 7.56 -8.92
CA ASP A 32 -12.29 7.92 -9.54
C ASP A 32 -11.71 9.19 -8.94
N ASN A 33 -10.38 9.22 -8.77
CA ASN A 33 -9.63 10.34 -8.20
C ASN A 33 -10.08 10.78 -6.79
N SER A 34 -10.82 9.93 -6.06
CA SER A 34 -11.26 10.26 -4.71
C SER A 34 -10.25 9.87 -3.64
N CYS A 35 -9.34 8.93 -3.90
CA CYS A 35 -8.30 8.48 -2.98
C CYS A 35 -6.96 9.11 -3.34
N CYS A 36 -6.27 9.69 -2.35
CA CYS A 36 -5.07 10.48 -2.59
C CYS A 36 -3.95 10.14 -1.62
N PHE A 37 -2.74 10.33 -2.13
CA PHE A 37 -1.51 10.38 -1.34
C PHE A 37 -1.28 11.80 -0.80
N CYS A 38 -0.59 11.91 0.34
CA CYS A 38 0.15 13.12 0.72
C CYS A 38 1.64 12.79 0.81
N ARG A 39 2.49 13.81 0.98
CA ARG A 39 3.94 13.64 1.12
C ARG A 39 4.31 12.60 2.18
N PHE A 40 3.65 12.64 3.33
CA PHE A 40 3.94 11.72 4.43
C PHE A 40 3.56 10.27 4.12
N THR A 41 2.40 10.05 3.49
CA THR A 41 1.94 8.70 3.16
C THR A 41 2.74 8.11 1.99
N GLN A 42 3.21 8.94 1.05
CA GLN A 42 4.15 8.53 -0.01
C GLN A 42 5.49 8.04 0.57
N ILE A 43 6.12 8.85 1.44
CA ILE A 43 7.41 8.51 2.04
C ILE A 43 7.27 7.28 2.94
N GLY A 44 6.20 7.22 3.74
CA GLY A 44 5.93 6.07 4.62
C GLY A 44 5.72 4.77 3.84
N PHE A 45 4.94 4.84 2.75
CA PHE A 45 4.73 3.70 1.86
C PHE A 45 6.05 3.23 1.24
N LEU A 46 6.81 4.13 0.61
CA LEU A 46 8.09 3.77 -0.01
C LEU A 46 9.08 3.17 0.98
N ARG A 47 9.19 3.74 2.18
CA ARG A 47 10.06 3.21 3.23
C ARG A 47 9.70 1.76 3.56
N LEU A 48 8.42 1.48 3.80
CA LEU A 48 7.99 0.13 4.18
C LEU A 48 8.06 -0.85 3.01
N ALA A 49 7.63 -0.45 1.81
CA ALA A 49 7.67 -1.25 0.59
C ALA A 49 9.09 -1.63 0.14
N THR A 50 10.12 -0.92 0.61
CA THR A 50 11.53 -1.20 0.29
C THR A 50 12.35 -1.70 1.49
N THR A 51 11.71 -1.92 2.64
CA THR A 51 12.38 -2.46 3.83
C THR A 51 12.25 -3.98 3.87
N LEU A 52 13.38 -4.69 3.89
CA LEU A 52 13.43 -6.16 3.91
C LEU A 52 12.61 -6.78 5.05
N GLN A 53 12.70 -6.22 6.26
CA GLN A 53 11.98 -6.73 7.44
C GLN A 53 10.46 -6.59 7.31
N ALA A 54 9.98 -5.57 6.57
CA ALA A 54 8.57 -5.37 6.30
C ALA A 54 8.09 -6.28 5.17
N MET A 55 8.90 -6.42 4.11
CA MET A 55 8.53 -7.16 2.89
C MET A 55 8.76 -8.67 2.95
N LYS A 56 9.62 -9.18 3.84
CA LYS A 56 9.82 -10.62 4.10
C LYS A 56 9.90 -11.47 2.81
N ALA A 57 8.90 -12.32 2.55
CA ALA A 57 8.89 -13.20 1.38
C ALA A 57 8.54 -12.50 0.06
N ASP A 58 8.10 -11.24 0.10
CA ASP A 58 7.76 -10.42 -1.08
C ASP A 58 8.94 -9.53 -1.51
N VAL A 59 10.13 -9.74 -0.94
CA VAL A 59 11.33 -9.00 -1.33
C VAL A 59 11.72 -9.38 -2.76
N LEU A 60 11.66 -8.39 -3.65
CA LEU A 60 12.14 -8.51 -5.02
C LEU A 60 13.63 -8.15 -5.07
N LYS A 61 14.39 -8.90 -5.88
CA LYS A 61 15.78 -8.59 -6.20
C LYS A 61 15.83 -7.96 -7.59
N LEU A 62 16.78 -7.06 -7.79
CA LEU A 62 17.09 -6.57 -9.13
C LEU A 62 17.61 -7.76 -9.96
N PRO A 63 17.17 -7.90 -11.23
CA PRO A 63 17.80 -8.83 -12.17
C PRO A 63 19.29 -8.52 -12.30
N GLU A 64 20.12 -9.55 -12.52
CA GLU A 64 21.53 -9.40 -12.87
C GLU A 64 21.73 -8.75 -14.24
#